data_AF-A0A662SYQ3-F1
#
_entry.id   AF-A0A662SYQ3-F1
#
_cell.length_a   1.000
_cell.length_b   1.000
_cell.length_c   1.000
_cell.angle_alpha   90.00
_cell.angle_beta   90.00
_cell.angle_gamma   90.00
#
_symmetry.space_group_name_H-M   'P 1'
#
loop_
_entity.id
_entity.type
_entity.pdbx_description
1 polymer ?
#
loop_
_entity_poly.entity_id
_entity_poly.type
_entity_poly.pdbx_seq_one_letter_code
_entity_poly.pdbx_strand_id
1 'polypeptide(L)' 'RDVVVTGGVAKNEGFLKALEEKLGIEVKKPPIDPQVVGALGAAVIALEKVR' A
#
# COMPACT_ATOMS: atom_id res chain seq x y z
N ARG A 1 6.59 11.51 -8.36
CA ARG A 1 6.74 10.04 -8.24
C ARG A 1 5.86 9.63 -7.07
N ASP A 2 4.97 8.67 -7.23
CA ASP A 2 3.99 8.33 -6.20
C ASP A 2 4.45 7.14 -5.37
N VAL A 3 4.31 7.24 -4.04
CA VAL A 3 4.66 6.19 -3.08
C VAL A 3 3.42 5.82 -2.28
N VAL A 4 3.14 4.52 -2.17
CA VAL A 4 2.07 3.96 -1.35
C VAL A 4 2.67 2.83 -0.51
N VAL A 5 2.30 2.76 0.77
CA VAL A 5 2.71 1.68 1.66
C VAL A 5 1.51 0.77 1.94
N THR A 6 1.71 -0.54 1.84
CA THR A 6 0.67 -1.57 2.07
C THR A 6 1.12 -2.53 3.18
N GLY A 7 0.22 -3.41 3.62
CA GLY A 7 0.45 -4.32 4.76
C GLY A 7 0.28 -3.63 6.12
N GLY A 8 0.64 -4.32 7.20
CA GLY A 8 0.46 -3.82 8.57
C GLY A 8 1.29 -2.57 8.88
N VAL A 9 2.49 -2.46 8.29
CA VAL A 9 3.41 -1.33 8.51
C VAL A 9 2.82 0.00 8.04
N ALA A 10 1.88 -0.02 7.08
CA ALA A 10 1.18 1.17 6.61
C ALA A 10 0.32 1.85 7.68
N LYS A 11 0.06 1.18 8.81
CA LYS A 11 -0.65 1.77 9.97
C LYS A 11 0.30 2.39 10.99
N ASN A 12 1.61 2.25 10.81
CA ASN A 12 2.61 2.85 11.69
C ASN A 12 2.95 4.26 11.21
N GLU A 13 2.36 5.28 11.84
CA GLU A 13 2.59 6.68 11.48
C GLU A 13 4.05 7.13 11.62
N GLY A 14 4.78 6.59 12.60
CA GLY A 14 6.20 6.91 12.79
C GLY A 14 7.06 6.41 11.64
N PHE A 15 6.78 5.21 11.15
CA PHE A 15 7.42 4.66 9.95
C PHE A 15 7.12 5.52 8.72
N LEU A 16 5.85 5.91 8.53
CA LEU A 16 5.46 6.73 7.38
C LEU A 16 6.21 8.07 7.38
N LYS A 17 6.25 8.77 8.51
CA LYS A 17 6.98 10.04 8.64
C LYS A 17 8.47 9.89 8.34
N ALA A 18 9.12 8.89 8.93
CA ALA A 18 10.55 8.63 8.68
C ALA A 18 10.82 8.28 7.21
N LEU A 19 9.89 7.58 6.55
CA LEU A 19 9.99 7.26 5.12
C LEU A 19 9.82 8.51 4.25
N GLU A 20 8.85 9.36 4.56
CA GLU A 20 8.61 10.63 3.87
C GLU A 20 9.82 11.56 3.96
N GLU A 21 10.40 11.71 5.16
CA GLU A 21 11.62 12.49 5.38
C GLU A 21 12.81 11.96 4.57
N LYS A 22 12.99 10.64 4.54
CA LYS A 22 14.08 9.99 3.81
C LYS A 22 13.93 10.10 2.29
N LEU A 23 12.69 10.04 1.78
CA LEU A 23 12.41 10.07 0.35
C LEU A 23 12.18 11.50 -0.18
N GLY A 24 11.89 12.46 0.68
CA GLY A 24 11.48 13.82 0.29
C GLY A 24 10.16 13.84 -0.48
N ILE A 25 9.29 12.84 -0.25
CA ILE A 25 8.04 12.60 -0.99
C ILE A 25 6.95 12.18 0.01
N GLU A 26 5.75 12.74 -0.13
CA GLU A 26 4.57 12.33 0.65
C GLU A 26 4.09 10.92 0.29
N VAL A 27 3.79 10.12 1.31
CA VAL A 27 3.24 8.77 1.13
C VAL A 27 1.72 8.85 1.01
N LYS A 28 1.20 8.40 -0.13
CA LYS A 28 -0.24 8.33 -0.38
C LYS A 28 -0.87 7.16 0.39
N LYS A 29 -2.05 7.39 0.96
CA LYS A 29 -2.84 6.35 1.62
C LYS A 29 -3.79 5.67 0.62
N PRO A 30 -3.85 4.33 0.58
CA PRO A 30 -4.83 3.65 -0.26
C PRO A 30 -6.26 3.88 0.26
N PRO A 31 -7.29 3.83 -0.61
CA PRO A 31 -8.69 4.05 -0.22
C PRO A 31 -9.30 2.87 0.55
N ILE A 32 -8.55 1.78 0.73
CA ILE A 32 -8.95 0.55 1.42
C ILE A 32 -7.94 0.24 2.52
N ASP A 33 -8.27 -0.69 3.43
CA ASP A 33 -7.32 -1.11 4.45
C ASP A 33 -6.03 -1.62 3.76
N PRO A 34 -4.86 -1.01 4.03
CA PRO A 34 -3.60 -1.42 3.41
C PRO A 34 -3.24 -2.89 3.66
N GLN A 35 -3.79 -3.53 4.72
CA GLN A 35 -3.56 -4.94 5.02
C GLN A 35 -4.20 -5.90 4.01
N VAL A 36 -5.28 -5.50 3.32
CA VAL A 36 -6.00 -6.41 2.41
C VAL A 36 -5.51 -6.35 0.96
N VAL A 37 -4.56 -5.46 0.65
CA VAL A 37 -4.10 -5.22 -0.74
C VAL A 37 -3.54 -6.49 -1.38
N GLY A 38 -2.82 -7.32 -0.63
CA GLY A 38 -2.30 -8.59 -1.14
C GLY A 38 -3.40 -9.58 -1.52
N ALA A 39 -4.44 -9.70 -0.69
CA ALA A 39 -5.60 -10.54 -0.97
C ALA A 39 -6.41 -10.03 -2.18
N LEU A 40 -6.57 -8.70 -2.29
CA LEU A 40 -7.19 -8.07 -3.45
C LEU A 40 -6.41 -8.38 -4.74
N GLY A 41 -5.08 -8.27 -4.72
CA GLY A 41 -4.24 -8.61 -5.86
C GLY A 41 -4.40 -10.07 -6.29
N ALA A 42 -4.43 -11.00 -5.33
CA ALA A 42 -4.68 -12.41 -5.61
C ALA A 42 -6.07 -12.65 -6.26
N ALA A 43 -7.11 -11.95 -5.80
CA ALA A 43 -8.45 -12.02 -6.37
C ALA A 43 -8.49 -11.47 -7.81
N VAL A 44 -7.80 -10.35 -8.09
CA VAL A 44 -7.69 -9.80 -9.45
C VAL A 44 -6.97 -10.78 -10.37
N ILE A 45 -5.85 -11.36 -9.95
CA ILE A 45 -5.11 -12.36 -10.75
C ILE A 45 -5.99 -13.58 -11.05
N ALA A 46 -6.76 -14.06 -10.06
CA ALA A 46 -7.69 -15.16 -10.28
C ALA A 46 -8.78 -14.80 -11.30
N LEU A 47 -9.36 -13.59 -11.17
CA LEU A 47 -10.37 -13.07 -12.10
C LEU A 47 -9.83 -12.95 -13.53
N GLU A 48 -8.60 -12.47 -13.71
CA GLU A 48 -7.95 -12.35 -15.02
C GLU A 48 -7.69 -13.70 -15.69
N LYS A 49 -7.53 -14.79 -14.91
CA LYS A 49 -7.31 -16.14 -15.43
C LYS A 49 -8.59 -16.88 -15.83
N VAL A 50 -9.74 -16.46 -15.31
CA VAL A 50 -11.05 -17.05 -15.66
C VAL A 50 -11.81 -16.23 -16.71
N ARG A 51 -11.33 -15.03 -17.02
CA ARG A 51 -11.77 -14.21 -18.15
C ARG A 51 -11.08 -14.66 -19.44
#